data_AF-A0A8J3CT82-F1
#
_entry.id   AF-A0A8J3CT82-F1
#
_cell.length_a   1.000
_cell.length_b   1.000
_cell.length_c   1.000
_cell.angle_alpha   90.00
_cell.angle_beta   90.00
_cell.angle_gamma   90.00
#
_symmetry.space_group_name_H-M   'P 1'
#
loop_
_entity.id
_entity.type
_entity.pdbx_description
1 polymer ?
#
loop_
_entity_poly.entity_id
_entity_poly.type
_entity_poly.pdbx_seq_one_letter_code
_entity_poly.pdbx_strand_id
1 'polypeptide(L)'
;MKTILTTATLAILLAVDTCSGDKKSNESLSSEIESSIAKIGIKNAEKYSGKLDDLLTLEIAAKVTGNDLSTAEKDYSQVFEDPKTHSVSYGWTNGRKLITDLGFTTIETDKSDMVSLSWVSTMSPENFKAMYREITDEDIQNAQAAMEQRVNEGNLDPEAKKLAMEMAAGFMERDNTREWIDGVGDMAVWIPADKSLKVFNQGLTFSLFADISDDNAINRAAAIDISKLIIKEKL
;
A
#
# COMPACT_ATOMS: atom_id res chain seq x y z
N MET A 1 5.25 -1.33 37.90
CA MET A 1 4.63 -2.42 37.11
C MET A 1 4.68 -2.01 35.66
N LYS A 2 5.40 -2.77 34.83
CA LYS A 2 5.57 -2.49 33.39
C LYS A 2 4.47 -3.25 32.65
N THR A 3 3.49 -2.54 32.11
CA THR A 3 2.46 -3.14 31.26
C THR A 3 2.97 -3.12 29.83
N ILE A 4 3.39 -4.28 29.33
CA ILE A 4 3.79 -4.49 27.94
C ILE A 4 2.51 -4.64 27.14
N LEU A 5 2.14 -3.60 26.40
CA LEU A 5 1.03 -3.64 25.45
C LEU A 5 1.52 -4.44 24.23
N THR A 6 1.08 -5.69 24.11
CA THR A 6 1.36 -6.54 22.96
C THR A 6 0.26 -6.29 21.92
N THR A 7 0.57 -5.48 20.91
CA THR A 7 -0.27 -5.28 19.74
C THR A 7 -0.28 -6.57 18.92
N ALA A 8 -1.38 -7.32 18.99
CA ALA A 8 -1.61 -8.48 18.13
C ALA A 8 -2.01 -7.99 16.73
N THR A 9 -1.05 -8.02 15.80
CA THR A 9 -1.31 -7.77 14.37
C THR A 9 -2.02 -8.99 13.80
N LEU A 10 -3.34 -8.92 13.64
CA LEU A 10 -4.12 -9.98 12.99
C LEU A 10 -3.99 -9.84 11.46
N ALA A 11 -3.03 -10.55 10.88
CA ALA A 11 -2.91 -10.69 9.44
C ALA A 11 -4.06 -11.58 8.91
N ILE A 12 -5.04 -10.96 8.26
CA ILE A 12 -6.08 -11.69 7.53
C ILE A 12 -5.46 -12.15 6.20
N LEU A 13 -4.86 -13.33 6.23
CA LEU A 13 -4.57 -14.14 5.04
C LEU A 13 -5.92 -14.62 4.48
N LEU A 14 -6.33 -14.06 3.35
CA LEU A 14 -7.27 -14.72 2.43
C LEU A 14 -6.54 -15.92 1.82
N ALA A 15 -6.50 -17.02 2.57
CA ALA A 15 -6.10 -18.32 2.06
C ALA A 15 -7.22 -18.82 1.15
N VAL A 16 -7.01 -18.73 -0.17
CA VAL A 16 -7.57 -19.70 -1.08
C VAL A 16 -6.95 -21.05 -0.73
N ASP A 17 -7.78 -22.04 -0.41
CA ASP A 17 -7.37 -23.39 -0.04
C ASP A 17 -6.54 -24.02 -1.17
N THR A 18 -5.22 -23.92 -1.07
CA THR A 18 -4.29 -24.94 -1.55
C THR A 18 -3.11 -25.04 -0.59
N CYS A 19 -2.81 -26.28 -0.20
CA CYS A 19 -1.57 -26.75 0.43
C CYS A 19 -1.52 -26.80 1.97
N SER A 20 -2.12 -27.87 2.49
CA SER A 20 -1.32 -28.80 3.30
C SER A 20 -0.26 -29.45 2.41
N GLY A 21 1.03 -29.21 2.68
CA GLY A 21 2.13 -29.96 2.06
C GLY A 21 3.39 -29.14 1.78
N ASP A 22 4.44 -29.44 2.57
CA ASP A 22 5.87 -29.19 2.34
C ASP A 22 6.41 -27.76 2.18
N LYS A 23 7.27 -27.40 3.15
CA LYS A 23 8.17 -26.23 3.19
C LYS A 23 9.19 -26.13 2.03
N LYS A 24 9.04 -26.93 0.97
CA LYS A 24 9.91 -26.94 -0.23
C LYS A 24 9.29 -26.24 -1.46
N SER A 25 8.01 -25.90 -1.44
CA SER A 25 7.31 -25.35 -2.62
C SER A 25 7.55 -23.85 -2.85
N ASN A 26 7.77 -23.07 -1.77
CA ASN A 26 7.84 -21.61 -1.86
C ASN A 26 9.14 -21.09 -2.51
N GLU A 27 10.27 -21.77 -2.31
CA GLU A 27 11.52 -21.44 -3.03
C GLU A 27 11.43 -21.79 -4.52
N SER A 28 10.71 -22.87 -4.88
CA SER A 28 10.59 -23.31 -6.27
C SER A 28 9.71 -22.38 -7.12
N LEU A 29 8.63 -21.85 -6.54
CA LEU A 29 7.74 -20.91 -7.23
C LEU A 29 8.39 -19.54 -7.41
N SER A 30 9.07 -19.02 -6.38
CA SER A 30 9.81 -17.76 -6.47
C SER A 30 10.94 -17.84 -7.49
N SER A 31 11.71 -18.93 -7.48
CA SER A 31 12.80 -19.14 -8.44
C SER A 31 12.30 -19.43 -9.88
N GLU A 32 11.16 -20.09 -10.06
CA GLU A 32 10.53 -20.24 -11.38
C GLU A 32 10.00 -18.92 -11.94
N ILE A 33 9.39 -18.09 -11.08
CA ILE A 33 8.96 -16.74 -11.42
C ILE A 33 10.17 -15.90 -11.79
N GLU A 34 11.22 -15.86 -10.97
CA GLU A 34 12.47 -15.14 -11.24
C GLU A 34 13.16 -15.61 -12.53
N SER A 35 13.21 -16.92 -12.78
CA SER A 35 13.84 -17.47 -14.00
C SER A 35 13.03 -17.20 -15.27
N SER A 36 11.70 -17.12 -15.16
CA SER A 36 10.81 -16.73 -16.25
C SER A 36 10.89 -15.22 -16.51
N ILE A 37 11.04 -14.43 -15.44
CA ILE A 37 11.18 -12.97 -15.44
C ILE A 37 12.52 -12.52 -16.05
N ALA A 38 13.62 -13.20 -15.70
CA ALA A 38 14.94 -12.95 -16.27
C ALA A 38 15.00 -13.19 -17.78
N LYS A 39 14.17 -14.10 -18.31
CA LYS A 39 14.08 -14.40 -19.75
C LYS A 39 13.28 -13.36 -20.56
N ILE A 40 12.47 -12.52 -19.91
CA ILE A 40 11.54 -11.57 -20.56
C ILE A 40 12.04 -10.12 -20.45
N GLY A 41 13.15 -9.86 -19.74
CA GLY A 41 13.66 -8.51 -19.51
C GLY A 41 12.84 -7.72 -18.48
N ILE A 42 12.13 -8.43 -17.59
CA ILE A 42 11.29 -7.83 -16.55
C ILE A 42 12.16 -7.14 -15.49
N LYS A 43 11.75 -5.94 -15.06
CA LYS A 43 12.47 -5.15 -14.07
C LYS A 43 12.37 -5.84 -12.70
N ASN A 44 13.53 -6.22 -12.13
CA ASN A 44 13.64 -6.83 -10.80
C ASN A 44 13.59 -5.75 -9.70
N ALA A 45 12.71 -5.90 -8.71
CA ALA A 45 12.58 -5.00 -7.56
C ALA A 45 13.77 -5.04 -6.59
N GLU A 46 14.51 -6.16 -6.51
CA GLU A 46 15.69 -6.30 -5.66
C GLU A 46 16.75 -5.24 -5.95
N LYS A 47 16.83 -4.81 -7.20
CA LYS A 47 17.74 -3.73 -7.61
C LYS A 47 17.36 -2.37 -6.99
N TYR A 48 16.26 -2.25 -6.26
CA TYR A 48 15.86 -1.04 -5.54
C TYR A 48 15.87 -1.22 -4.02
N SER A 49 16.29 -2.38 -3.51
CA SER A 49 16.46 -2.59 -2.08
C SER A 49 17.41 -1.53 -1.51
N GLY A 50 16.89 -0.76 -0.55
CA GLY A 50 17.59 0.31 0.14
C GLY A 50 17.79 1.61 -0.65
N LYS A 51 17.22 1.70 -1.86
CA LYS A 51 17.40 2.85 -2.78
C LYS A 51 16.13 3.18 -3.56
N LEU A 52 15.03 3.34 -2.82
CA LEU A 52 13.75 3.75 -3.39
C LEU A 52 13.77 5.23 -3.81
N ASP A 53 14.71 6.00 -3.26
CA ASP A 53 15.02 7.36 -3.67
C ASP A 53 15.68 7.45 -5.05
N ASP A 54 16.18 6.35 -5.62
CA ASP A 54 16.55 6.30 -7.04
C ASP A 54 15.31 6.38 -7.94
N LEU A 55 14.15 5.92 -7.45
CA LEU A 55 12.87 5.96 -8.14
C LEU A 55 12.12 7.26 -7.86
N LEU A 56 11.71 7.47 -6.61
CA LEU A 56 11.12 8.73 -6.19
C LEU A 56 12.25 9.63 -5.72
N THR A 57 12.78 10.49 -6.60
CA THR A 57 13.74 11.50 -6.15
C THR A 57 13.03 12.71 -5.59
N LEU A 58 13.76 13.49 -4.78
CA LEU A 58 13.28 14.76 -4.27
C LEU A 58 12.88 15.72 -5.41
N GLU A 59 13.64 15.74 -6.51
CA GLU A 59 13.35 16.59 -7.67
C GLU A 59 12.04 16.19 -8.36
N ILE A 60 11.75 14.90 -8.49
CA ILE A 60 10.47 14.43 -9.05
C ILE A 60 9.32 14.88 -8.15
N ALA A 61 9.46 14.68 -6.83
CA ALA A 61 8.42 15.04 -5.88
C ALA A 61 8.17 16.57 -5.88
N ALA A 62 9.22 17.37 -5.69
CA ALA A 62 9.15 18.83 -5.69
C ALA A 62 8.63 19.42 -7.01
N LYS A 63 8.98 18.83 -8.15
CA LYS A 63 8.52 19.27 -9.47
C LYS A 63 7.00 19.20 -9.61
N VAL A 64 6.36 18.20 -9.01
CA VAL A 64 4.89 18.04 -9.08
C VAL A 64 4.21 18.80 -7.95
N THR A 65 4.78 18.83 -6.76
CA THR A 65 4.19 19.57 -5.63
C THR A 65 4.36 21.09 -5.75
N GLY A 66 5.37 21.55 -6.51
CA GLY A 66 5.75 22.95 -6.56
C GLY A 66 6.51 23.43 -5.32
N ASN A 67 6.87 22.51 -4.41
CA ASN A 67 7.54 22.84 -3.16
C ASN A 67 9.04 23.05 -3.35
N ASP A 68 9.65 23.85 -2.45
CA ASP A 68 11.09 24.11 -2.45
C ASP A 68 11.88 22.85 -2.07
N LEU A 69 12.91 22.52 -2.85
CA LEU A 69 13.80 21.39 -2.59
C LEU A 69 14.52 21.54 -1.23
N SER A 70 14.88 22.77 -0.85
CA SER A 70 15.70 23.05 0.32
C SER A 70 14.97 22.91 1.65
N THR A 71 13.63 22.90 1.63
CA THR A 71 12.79 22.77 2.83
C THR A 71 12.21 21.37 3.01
N ALA A 72 12.58 20.43 2.12
CA ALA A 72 12.09 19.08 2.16
C ALA A 72 12.76 18.26 3.26
N GLU A 73 11.96 17.49 4.01
CA GLU A 73 12.44 16.45 4.90
C GLU A 73 12.31 15.10 4.22
N LYS A 74 13.40 14.34 4.17
CA LYS A 74 13.41 12.97 3.65
C LYS A 74 13.28 12.00 4.81
N ASP A 75 12.31 11.09 4.71
CA ASP A 75 12.22 9.91 5.57
C ASP A 75 12.37 8.66 4.72
N TYR A 76 13.12 7.68 5.22
CA TYR A 76 13.30 6.40 4.55
C TYR A 76 13.17 5.28 5.58
N SER A 77 12.22 4.37 5.35
CA SER A 77 12.01 3.19 6.18
C SER A 77 12.54 1.92 5.52
N GLN A 78 13.33 1.14 6.26
CA GLN A 78 13.90 -0.16 5.87
C GLN A 78 13.74 -1.15 7.00
N VAL A 79 12.50 -1.52 7.33
CA VAL A 79 12.24 -2.42 8.47
C VAL A 79 12.80 -3.82 8.22
N PHE A 80 12.75 -4.31 6.98
CA PHE A 80 13.29 -5.61 6.58
C PHE A 80 14.14 -5.49 5.30
N GLU A 81 14.84 -6.56 4.92
CA GLU A 81 15.71 -6.56 3.71
C GLU A 81 14.91 -6.48 2.40
N ASP A 82 13.68 -7.00 2.38
CA ASP A 82 12.82 -7.02 1.19
C ASP A 82 12.36 -5.59 0.81
N PRO A 83 12.64 -5.10 -0.42
CA PRO A 83 12.21 -3.78 -0.90
C PRO A 83 10.69 -3.55 -0.83
N LYS A 84 9.87 -4.61 -0.78
CA LYS A 84 8.42 -4.48 -0.59
C LYS A 84 8.05 -3.84 0.75
N THR A 85 8.93 -3.96 1.73
CA THR A 85 8.77 -3.41 3.08
C THR A 85 9.41 -2.03 3.24
N HIS A 86 10.11 -1.55 2.20
CA HIS A 86 10.75 -0.25 2.21
C HIS A 86 9.76 0.85 1.84
N SER A 87 10.03 2.05 2.32
CA SER A 87 9.38 3.26 1.84
C SER A 87 10.36 4.43 1.83
N VAL A 88 10.15 5.36 0.91
CA VAL A 88 10.77 6.68 0.93
C VAL A 88 9.68 7.74 0.85
N SER A 89 9.80 8.76 1.68
CA SER A 89 8.87 9.88 1.75
C SER A 89 9.62 11.20 1.72
N TYR A 90 9.02 12.20 1.06
CA TYR A 90 9.45 13.58 1.13
C TYR A 90 8.31 14.42 1.71
N GLY A 91 8.62 15.18 2.75
CA GLY A 91 7.69 16.01 3.49
C GLY A 91 8.04 17.49 3.43
N TRP A 92 7.03 18.37 3.40
CA TRP A 92 7.20 19.83 3.51
C TRP A 92 6.22 20.43 4.50
N THR A 93 6.71 21.25 5.42
CA THR A 93 5.86 21.96 6.38
C THR A 93 5.44 23.31 5.80
N ASN A 94 4.30 23.31 5.07
CA ASN A 94 3.78 24.48 4.35
C ASN A 94 2.63 25.19 5.06
N GLY A 95 2.50 25.00 6.38
CA GLY A 95 1.51 25.69 7.20
C GLY A 95 0.07 25.15 7.12
N ARG A 96 -0.18 24.04 6.41
CA ARG A 96 -1.46 23.31 6.52
C ARG A 96 -1.63 22.79 7.95
N LYS A 97 -2.88 22.75 8.42
CA LYS A 97 -3.23 22.29 9.77
C LYS A 97 -4.14 21.07 9.69
N LEU A 98 -3.87 20.07 10.52
CA LEU A 98 -4.79 18.98 10.78
C LEU A 98 -5.56 19.31 12.06
N ILE A 99 -6.87 19.40 11.92
CA ILE A 99 -7.79 19.60 13.04
C ILE A 99 -8.31 18.23 13.46
N THR A 100 -7.94 17.80 14.67
CA THR A 100 -8.43 16.56 15.26
C THR A 100 -9.41 16.87 16.38
N ASP A 101 -10.67 16.45 16.22
CA ASP A 101 -11.67 16.51 17.28
C ASP A 101 -11.59 15.25 18.15
N LEU A 102 -11.30 15.41 19.43
CA LEU A 102 -11.28 14.33 20.42
C LEU A 102 -12.57 14.27 21.25
N GLY A 103 -13.61 15.01 20.85
CA GLY A 103 -14.92 15.09 21.51
C GLY A 103 -14.96 15.97 22.75
N PHE A 104 -13.84 16.11 23.47
CA PHE A 104 -13.68 17.01 24.63
C PHE A 104 -12.76 18.21 24.35
N THR A 105 -11.97 18.15 23.27
CA THR A 105 -11.10 19.23 22.81
C THR A 105 -10.83 19.06 21.32
N THR A 106 -10.49 20.16 20.68
CA THR A 106 -9.88 20.16 19.35
C THR A 106 -8.37 20.35 19.51
N ILE A 107 -7.59 19.55 18.79
CA ILE A 107 -6.14 19.74 18.68
C ILE A 107 -5.82 20.13 17.25
N GLU A 108 -5.08 21.22 17.09
CA GLU A 108 -4.51 21.62 15.81
C GLU A 108 -3.03 21.22 15.78
N THR A 109 -2.66 20.39 14.82
CA THR A 109 -1.26 20.03 14.56
C THR A 109 -0.86 20.47 13.16
N ASP A 110 0.41 20.76 12.96
CA ASP A 110 0.92 20.97 11.60
C ASP A 110 0.72 19.70 10.77
N LYS A 111 0.27 19.90 9.53
CA LYS A 111 0.11 18.86 8.53
C LYS A 111 1.09 19.14 7.41
N SER A 112 2.10 18.29 7.28
CA SER A 112 3.08 18.42 6.20
C SER A 112 2.47 17.94 4.88
N ASP A 113 2.83 18.59 3.78
CA ASP A 113 2.69 18.02 2.45
C ASP A 113 3.58 16.79 2.38
N MET A 114 3.08 15.70 1.81
CA MET A 114 3.84 14.45 1.78
C MET A 114 3.64 13.74 0.46
N VAL A 115 4.74 13.22 -0.07
CA VAL A 115 4.76 12.25 -1.16
C VAL A 115 5.52 11.02 -0.68
N SER A 116 4.97 9.83 -0.89
CA SER A 116 5.59 8.58 -0.46
C SER A 116 5.53 7.50 -1.54
N LEU A 117 6.65 6.80 -1.73
CA LEU A 117 6.77 5.60 -2.55
C LEU A 117 7.01 4.40 -1.64
N SER A 118 6.26 3.33 -1.87
CA SER A 118 6.34 2.09 -1.09
C SER A 118 5.96 0.87 -1.94
N TRP A 119 6.05 -0.33 -1.34
CA TRP A 119 5.57 -1.58 -1.95
C TRP A 119 6.20 -1.88 -3.31
N VAL A 120 7.49 -1.58 -3.46
CA VAL A 120 8.21 -1.89 -4.69
C VAL A 120 8.46 -3.39 -4.77
N SER A 121 7.78 -4.06 -5.69
CA SER A 121 7.81 -5.52 -5.86
C SER A 121 7.95 -5.89 -7.32
N THR A 122 8.44 -7.09 -7.57
CA THR A 122 8.24 -7.76 -8.87
C THR A 122 6.91 -8.53 -8.83
N MET A 123 6.15 -8.48 -9.92
CA MET A 123 4.83 -9.11 -10.04
C MET A 123 4.54 -9.44 -11.51
N SER A 124 3.68 -10.43 -11.78
CA SER A 124 3.13 -10.66 -13.12
C SER A 124 1.90 -9.77 -13.37
N PRO A 125 1.54 -9.48 -14.63
CA PRO A 125 0.35 -8.70 -14.92
C PRO A 125 -0.95 -9.40 -14.45
N GLU A 126 -1.00 -10.73 -14.50
CA GLU A 126 -2.14 -11.52 -14.01
C GLU A 126 -2.31 -11.36 -12.50
N ASN A 127 -1.20 -11.43 -11.75
CA ASN A 127 -1.21 -11.25 -10.31
C ASN A 127 -1.61 -9.83 -9.92
N PHE A 128 -1.18 -8.82 -10.68
CA PHE A 128 -1.60 -7.43 -10.45
C PHE A 128 -3.12 -7.27 -10.64
N LYS A 129 -3.67 -7.81 -11.73
CA LYS A 129 -5.12 -7.79 -11.98
C LYS A 129 -5.91 -8.55 -10.92
N ALA A 130 -5.41 -9.71 -10.50
CA ALA A 130 -6.04 -10.50 -9.44
C ALA A 130 -6.03 -9.76 -8.09
N MET A 131 -4.92 -9.10 -7.75
CA MET A 131 -4.76 -8.37 -6.50
C MET A 131 -5.63 -7.11 -6.42
N TYR A 132 -5.81 -6.41 -7.54
CA TYR A 132 -6.55 -5.15 -7.61
C TYR A 132 -7.87 -5.25 -8.38
N ARG A 133 -8.43 -6.46 -8.49
CA ARG A 133 -9.78 -6.65 -9.03
C ARG A 133 -10.80 -5.92 -8.18
N GLU A 134 -11.93 -5.59 -8.81
CA GLU A 134 -13.10 -5.10 -8.09
C GLU A 134 -13.60 -6.16 -7.09
N ILE A 135 -13.87 -5.70 -5.88
CA ILE A 135 -14.45 -6.53 -4.81
C ILE A 135 -15.96 -6.50 -5.02
N THR A 136 -16.58 -7.66 -5.16
CA THR A 136 -18.02 -7.79 -5.37
C THR A 136 -18.77 -7.91 -4.05
N ASP A 137 -20.07 -7.66 -4.05
CA ASP A 137 -20.93 -7.90 -2.87
C ASP A 137 -20.87 -9.37 -2.42
N GLU A 138 -20.73 -10.30 -3.36
CA GLU A 138 -20.56 -11.73 -3.07
C GLU A 138 -19.23 -12.00 -2.36
N ASP A 139 -18.14 -11.34 -2.76
CA ASP A 139 -16.85 -11.44 -2.06
C ASP A 139 -16.97 -10.95 -0.60
N ILE A 140 -17.69 -9.86 -0.38
CA ILE A 140 -17.93 -9.30 0.96
C ILE A 140 -18.77 -10.28 1.80
N GLN A 141 -19.86 -10.80 1.26
CA GLN A 141 -20.72 -11.76 1.96
C GLN A 141 -19.98 -13.06 2.29
N ASN A 142 -19.17 -13.57 1.36
CA ASN A 142 -18.35 -14.76 1.58
C ASN A 142 -17.29 -14.51 2.65
N ALA A 143 -16.65 -13.33 2.67
CA ALA A 143 -15.70 -12.95 3.70
C ALA A 143 -16.36 -12.81 5.08
N GLN A 144 -17.57 -12.24 5.14
CA GLN A 144 -18.39 -12.15 6.37
C GLN A 144 -18.69 -13.54 6.93
N ALA A 145 -19.26 -14.41 6.11
CA ALA A 145 -19.62 -15.77 6.51
C ALA A 145 -18.41 -16.58 6.98
N ALA A 146 -17.29 -16.51 6.25
CA ALA A 146 -16.05 -17.18 6.63
C ALA A 146 -15.49 -16.66 7.96
N MET A 147 -15.64 -15.37 8.24
CA MET A 147 -15.19 -14.78 9.49
C MET A 147 -16.10 -15.15 10.66
N GLU A 148 -17.41 -15.09 10.48
CA GLU A 148 -18.39 -15.55 11.47
C GLU A 148 -18.14 -17.01 11.85
N GLN A 149 -17.89 -17.86 10.85
CA GLN A 149 -17.53 -19.25 11.08
C GLN A 149 -16.26 -19.36 11.94
N ARG A 150 -15.17 -18.68 11.57
CA ARG A 150 -13.91 -18.74 12.34
C ARG A 150 -14.05 -18.21 13.76
N VAL A 151 -14.78 -17.12 13.96
CA VAL A 151 -15.03 -16.54 15.29
C VAL A 151 -15.88 -17.50 16.14
N ASN A 152 -16.84 -18.20 15.52
CA ASN A 152 -17.70 -19.15 16.22
C ASN A 152 -16.98 -20.46 16.56
N GLU A 153 -16.12 -20.97 15.67
CA GLU A 153 -15.25 -22.13 15.89
C GLU A 153 -14.14 -21.86 16.91
N GLY A 154 -13.74 -20.59 17.04
CA GLY A 154 -12.78 -20.13 18.04
C GLY A 154 -13.34 -20.26 19.47
N ASN A 155 -12.50 -20.71 20.39
CA ASN A 155 -12.80 -20.76 21.81
C ASN A 155 -12.58 -19.39 22.49
N LEU A 156 -13.19 -18.35 21.89
CA LEU A 156 -13.16 -16.98 22.38
C LEU A 156 -14.35 -16.73 23.31
N ASP A 157 -14.18 -15.90 24.32
CA ASP A 157 -15.31 -15.40 25.12
C ASP A 157 -16.21 -14.48 24.27
N PRO A 158 -17.49 -14.28 24.66
CA PRO A 158 -18.44 -13.51 23.85
C PRO A 158 -18.01 -12.07 23.55
N GLU A 159 -17.22 -11.46 24.44
CA GLU A 159 -16.79 -10.07 24.30
C GLU A 159 -15.65 -9.98 23.29
N ALA A 160 -14.72 -10.94 23.31
CA ALA A 160 -13.69 -11.09 22.28
C ALA A 160 -14.31 -11.41 20.90
N LYS A 161 -15.37 -12.24 20.85
CA LYS A 161 -16.09 -12.51 19.59
C LYS A 161 -16.73 -11.23 19.03
N LYS A 162 -17.40 -10.46 19.88
CA LYS A 162 -18.02 -9.20 19.50
C LYS A 162 -16.99 -8.20 18.97
N LEU A 163 -15.88 -8.02 19.68
CA LEU A 163 -14.79 -7.13 19.25
C LEU A 163 -14.21 -7.57 17.89
N ALA A 164 -13.99 -8.87 17.69
CA ALA A 164 -13.49 -9.39 16.42
C ALA A 164 -14.46 -9.09 15.26
N MET A 165 -15.76 -9.27 15.46
CA MET A 165 -16.79 -8.96 14.47
C MET A 165 -16.92 -7.46 14.19
N GLU A 166 -16.80 -6.60 15.20
CA GLU A 166 -16.82 -5.14 15.01
C GLU A 166 -15.60 -4.67 14.21
N MET A 167 -14.41 -5.19 14.52
CA MET A 167 -13.19 -4.88 13.74
C MET A 167 -13.35 -5.33 12.28
N ALA A 168 -13.89 -6.52 12.05
CA ALA A 168 -14.17 -7.04 10.72
C ALA A 168 -15.11 -6.14 9.92
N ALA A 169 -16.24 -5.77 10.52
CA ALA A 169 -17.23 -4.89 9.91
C ALA A 169 -16.57 -3.55 9.52
N GLY A 170 -15.79 -2.95 10.41
CA GLY A 170 -15.06 -1.72 10.12
C GLY A 170 -14.06 -1.85 8.96
N PHE A 171 -13.44 -3.01 8.76
CA PHE A 171 -12.59 -3.26 7.58
C PHE A 171 -13.40 -3.36 6.29
N MET A 172 -14.59 -3.98 6.33
CA MET A 172 -15.44 -4.16 5.16
C MET A 172 -16.19 -2.89 4.76
N GLU A 173 -16.49 -2.01 5.71
CA GLU A 173 -17.11 -0.70 5.49
C GLU A 173 -16.17 0.33 4.83
N ARG A 174 -14.88 0.02 4.70
CA ARG A 174 -13.95 0.89 3.96
C ARG A 174 -14.35 0.96 2.49
N ASP A 175 -14.05 2.10 1.86
CA ASP A 175 -14.23 2.25 0.42
C ASP A 175 -13.32 1.27 -0.36
N ASN A 176 -13.92 0.14 -0.74
CA ASN A 176 -13.26 -0.95 -1.43
C ASN A 176 -13.27 -0.78 -2.95
N THR A 177 -13.72 0.38 -3.46
CA THR A 177 -13.70 0.66 -4.90
C THR A 177 -12.27 0.64 -5.45
N ARG A 178 -12.17 0.30 -6.73
CA ARG A 178 -10.91 0.23 -7.49
C ARG A 178 -11.12 0.96 -8.80
N GLU A 179 -10.45 2.08 -8.96
CA GLU A 179 -10.53 2.89 -10.18
C GLU A 179 -9.33 2.62 -11.08
N TRP A 180 -9.55 1.95 -12.21
CA TRP A 180 -8.49 1.76 -13.20
C TRP A 180 -8.13 3.08 -13.88
N ILE A 181 -6.83 3.38 -13.95
CA ILE A 181 -6.29 4.63 -14.48
C ILE A 181 -5.53 4.37 -15.77
N ASP A 182 -6.02 4.92 -16.86
CA ASP A 182 -5.35 4.86 -18.16
C ASP A 182 -4.12 5.78 -18.22
N GLY A 183 -3.13 5.38 -19.01
CA GLY A 183 -1.97 6.21 -19.32
C GLY A 183 -0.94 6.33 -18.18
N VAL A 184 -0.94 5.41 -17.22
CA VAL A 184 0.08 5.28 -16.17
C VAL A 184 0.60 3.84 -16.14
N GLY A 185 1.86 3.65 -16.55
CA GLY A 185 2.46 2.32 -16.66
C GLY A 185 1.74 1.45 -17.69
N ASP A 186 1.87 0.13 -17.54
CA ASP A 186 1.05 -0.82 -18.31
C ASP A 186 -0.34 -0.96 -17.67
N MET A 187 -0.42 -0.80 -16.34
CA MET A 187 -1.66 -0.83 -15.56
C MET A 187 -1.52 0.04 -14.31
N ALA A 188 -2.59 0.74 -13.94
CA ALA A 188 -2.65 1.45 -12.67
C ALA A 188 -4.06 1.43 -12.07
N VAL A 189 -4.14 1.41 -10.74
CA VAL A 189 -5.39 1.40 -9.99
C VAL A 189 -5.30 2.39 -8.84
N TRP A 190 -6.24 3.32 -8.79
CA TRP A 190 -6.43 4.20 -7.64
C TRP A 190 -7.30 3.52 -6.59
N ILE A 191 -6.86 3.58 -5.33
CA ILE A 191 -7.55 3.03 -4.16
C ILE A 191 -7.96 4.17 -3.25
N PRO A 192 -9.24 4.61 -3.25
CA PRO A 192 -9.69 5.75 -2.44
C PRO A 192 -9.49 5.55 -0.93
N ALA A 193 -9.78 4.36 -0.39
CA ALA A 193 -9.61 4.09 1.03
C ALA A 193 -8.16 4.19 1.54
N ASP A 194 -7.17 3.98 0.67
CA ASP A 194 -5.75 4.11 0.99
C ASP A 194 -5.17 5.44 0.50
N LYS A 195 -5.96 6.22 -0.26
CA LYS A 195 -5.53 7.43 -0.97
C LYS A 195 -4.22 7.22 -1.74
N SER A 196 -4.10 6.07 -2.40
CA SER A 196 -2.86 5.69 -3.08
C SER A 196 -3.10 5.10 -4.47
N LEU A 197 -2.15 5.34 -5.36
CA LEU A 197 -2.09 4.79 -6.70
C LEU A 197 -1.18 3.56 -6.70
N LYS A 198 -1.69 2.42 -7.17
CA LYS A 198 -0.92 1.20 -7.40
C LYS A 198 -0.58 1.15 -8.88
N VAL A 199 0.69 0.97 -9.21
CA VAL A 199 1.18 1.05 -10.59
C VAL A 199 1.96 -0.20 -10.91
N PHE A 200 1.71 -0.76 -12.08
CA PHE A 200 2.46 -1.86 -12.67
C PHE A 200 3.07 -1.40 -14.01
N ASN A 201 4.36 -1.65 -14.18
CA ASN A 201 5.11 -1.31 -15.39
C ASN A 201 6.25 -2.31 -15.61
N GLN A 202 6.14 -3.10 -16.69
CA GLN A 202 7.14 -4.08 -17.13
C GLN A 202 7.60 -5.02 -16.00
N GLY A 203 6.61 -5.52 -15.25
CA GLY A 203 6.75 -6.46 -14.14
C GLY A 203 7.28 -5.89 -12.82
N LEU A 204 7.53 -4.57 -12.76
CA LEU A 204 7.71 -3.84 -11.50
C LEU A 204 6.36 -3.27 -11.07
N THR A 205 6.00 -3.43 -9.79
CA THR A 205 4.87 -2.75 -9.17
C THR A 205 5.33 -1.84 -8.04
N PHE A 206 4.64 -0.74 -7.82
CA PHE A 206 4.87 0.18 -6.70
C PHE A 206 3.58 0.88 -6.29
N SER A 207 3.56 1.40 -5.07
CA SER A 207 2.47 2.20 -4.52
C SER A 207 2.93 3.62 -4.28
N LEU A 208 2.14 4.58 -4.73
CA LEU A 208 2.41 6.00 -4.53
C LEU A 208 1.27 6.67 -3.75
N PHE A 209 1.64 7.38 -2.69
CA PHE A 209 0.74 8.21 -1.89
C PHE A 209 1.16 9.67 -2.02
N ALA A 210 0.18 10.56 -2.13
CA ALA A 210 0.40 12.00 -2.09
C ALA A 210 -0.69 12.66 -1.22
N ASP A 211 -0.28 13.53 -0.31
CA ASP A 211 -1.15 14.40 0.47
C ASP A 211 -0.53 15.79 0.47
N ILE A 212 -0.90 16.59 -0.52
CA ILE A 212 -0.36 17.93 -0.78
C ILE A 212 -1.46 19.00 -0.72
N SER A 213 -2.72 18.57 -0.64
CA SER A 213 -3.90 19.41 -0.50
C SER A 213 -4.97 18.69 0.33
N ASP A 214 -5.93 19.43 0.85
CA ASP A 214 -7.14 18.85 1.47
C ASP A 214 -8.15 18.37 0.40
N ASP A 215 -7.92 18.70 -0.87
CA ASP A 215 -8.65 18.16 -2.00
C ASP A 215 -8.02 16.84 -2.49
N ASN A 216 -8.76 15.75 -2.35
CA ASN A 216 -8.34 14.41 -2.80
C ASN A 216 -8.12 14.34 -4.31
N ALA A 217 -8.80 15.15 -5.13
CA ALA A 217 -8.59 15.16 -6.58
C ALA A 217 -7.21 15.70 -6.94
N ILE A 218 -6.73 16.72 -6.22
CA ILE A 218 -5.38 17.28 -6.37
C ILE A 218 -4.33 16.23 -5.96
N ASN A 219 -4.54 15.58 -4.82
CA ASN A 219 -3.67 14.51 -4.32
C ASN A 219 -3.55 13.34 -5.31
N ARG A 220 -4.69 12.89 -5.85
CA ARG A 220 -4.76 11.84 -6.87
C ARG A 220 -4.03 12.25 -8.15
N ALA A 221 -4.24 13.48 -8.63
CA ALA A 221 -3.55 14.00 -9.81
C ALA A 221 -2.02 14.04 -9.60
N ALA A 222 -1.57 14.52 -8.44
CA ALA A 222 -0.16 14.51 -8.09
C ALA A 222 0.43 13.10 -8.08
N ALA A 223 -0.28 12.12 -7.50
CA ALA A 223 0.18 10.73 -7.50
C ALA A 223 0.31 10.16 -8.93
N ILE A 224 -0.63 10.49 -9.81
CA ILE A 224 -0.59 10.11 -11.22
C ILE A 224 0.63 10.73 -11.93
N ASP A 225 0.85 12.04 -11.75
CA ASP A 225 1.92 12.76 -12.45
C ASP A 225 3.31 12.35 -11.96
N ILE A 226 3.48 12.16 -10.65
CA ILE A 226 4.71 11.61 -10.09
C ILE A 226 4.98 10.22 -10.63
N SER A 227 3.97 9.34 -10.69
CA SER A 227 4.15 7.98 -11.22
C SER A 227 4.58 7.99 -12.69
N LYS A 228 3.99 8.88 -13.51
CA LYS A 228 4.41 9.09 -14.90
C LYS A 228 5.86 9.56 -15.00
N LEU A 229 6.30 10.45 -14.12
CA LEU A 229 7.69 10.92 -14.07
C LEU A 229 8.66 9.81 -13.65
N ILE A 230 8.32 9.02 -12.63
CA ILE A 230 9.13 7.85 -12.22
C ILE A 230 9.30 6.91 -13.41
N ILE A 231 8.21 6.57 -14.11
CA ILE A 231 8.28 5.69 -15.28
C ILE A 231 9.16 6.32 -16.36
N LYS A 232 8.90 7.57 -16.74
CA LYS A 232 9.62 8.22 -17.84
C LYS A 232 11.11 8.44 -17.56
N GLU A 233 11.45 8.82 -16.33
CA GLU A 233 12.79 9.30 -15.99
C GLU A 233 13.67 8.22 -15.34
N LYS A 234 13.07 7.19 -14.71
CA LYS A 234 13.79 6.21 -13.87
C LYS A 234 13.60 4.76 -14.30
N LEU A 235 12.59 4.45 -15.13
CA LEU A 235 12.26 3.09 -15.54
C LEU A 235 12.37 2.90 -17.05
#